data_AF-A0A7W1W151-F1
#
_entry.id   AF-A0A7W1W151-F1
#
_cell.length_a   1.000
_cell.length_b   1.000
_cell.length_c   1.000
_cell.angle_alpha   90.00
_cell.angle_beta   90.00
_cell.angle_gamma   90.00
#
_symmetry.space_group_name_H-M   'P 1'
#
loop_
_entity.id
_entity.type
_entity.pdbx_description
1 polymer ?
#
loop_
_entity_poly.entity_id
_entity_poly.type
_entity_poly.pdbx_seq_one_letter_code
_entity_poly.pdbx_strand_id
1 'polypeptide(L)' 'MKLSKKALKEINVQQIRLRLALELKVSEVWIIKSIQKNHENGLLTKAAAIEVIKANTKLKEVEILETGKKIIA' A
#
# COMPACT_ATOMS: atom_id res chain seq x y z
N MET A 1 -11.34 -0.69 1.96
CA MET A 1 -10.17 0.17 2.28
C MET A 1 -9.21 0.12 1.10
N LYS A 2 -8.52 1.21 0.76
CA LYS A 2 -7.48 1.21 -0.29
C LYS A 2 -6.30 2.03 0.19
N LEU A 3 -5.15 1.98 -0.49
CA LEU A 3 -4.06 2.88 -0.11
C LEU A 3 -4.42 4.31 -0.50
N SER A 4 -4.04 5.27 0.34
CA SER A 4 -4.11 6.68 0.00
C SER A 4 -3.12 7.00 -1.13
N LYS A 5 -3.38 8.08 -1.87
CA LYS A 5 -2.46 8.56 -2.92
C LYS A 5 -1.06 8.87 -2.36
N LYS A 6 -1.00 9.35 -1.11
CA LYS A 6 0.26 9.63 -0.40
C LYS A 6 1.05 8.34 -0.19
N ALA A 7 0.40 7.31 0.34
CA ALA A 7 1.02 6.00 0.55
C ALA A 7 1.49 5.38 -0.76
N LEU A 8 0.68 5.41 -1.83
CA LEU A 8 1.06 4.88 -3.15
C LEU A 8 2.34 5.53 -3.69
N LYS A 9 2.50 6.84 -3.52
CA LYS A 9 3.68 7.57 -3.97
C LYS A 9 4.93 7.16 -3.19
N GLU A 10 4.83 7.09 -1.86
CA GLU A 10 5.93 6.71 -0.98
C GLU A 10 6.41 5.28 -1.24
N ILE A 11 5.49 4.33 -1.47
CA ILE A 11 5.85 2.92 -1.62
C ILE A 11 6.31 2.56 -3.05
N ASN A 12 6.13 3.47 -4.02
CA ASN A 12 6.51 3.23 -5.41
C ASN A 12 8.01 3.49 -5.68
N VAL A 13 8.85 3.02 -4.75
CA VAL A 13 10.31 3.00 -4.88
C VAL A 13 10.78 1.54 -4.82
N GLN A 14 11.81 1.20 -5.61
CA GLN A 14 12.21 -0.20 -5.81
C GLN A 14 12.49 -0.94 -4.49
N GLN A 15 13.20 -0.30 -3.56
CA GLN A 15 13.52 -0.89 -2.26
C GLN A 15 12.27 -1.30 -1.48
N ILE A 16 11.25 -0.44 -1.43
CA ILE A 16 10.01 -0.73 -0.69
C ILE A 16 9.18 -1.77 -1.44
N ARG A 17 9.12 -1.71 -2.78
CA ARG A 17 8.41 -2.72 -3.59
C ARG A 17 9.00 -4.12 -3.40
N LEU A 18 10.32 -4.25 -3.37
CA LEU A 18 11.00 -5.51 -3.10
C LEU A 18 10.71 -6.02 -1.68
N ARG A 19 10.70 -5.12 -0.67
CA ARG A 19 10.35 -5.49 0.71
C ARG A 19 8.91 -6.01 0.81
N LEU A 20 7.97 -5.33 0.16
CA LEU A 20 6.57 -5.74 0.08
C LEU A 20 6.43 -7.09 -0.64
N ALA A 21 7.19 -7.30 -1.73
CA ALA A 21 7.18 -8.55 -2.48
C ALA A 21 7.64 -9.73 -1.60
N LEU A 22 8.74 -9.55 -0.86
CA LEU A 22 9.27 -10.56 0.07
C LEU A 22 8.27 -10.89 1.19
N GLU A 23 7.75 -9.87 1.87
CA GLU A 23 6.82 -10.04 2.99
C GLU A 23 5.52 -10.73 2.55
N LEU A 24 4.99 -10.32 1.40
CA LEU A 24 3.72 -10.83 0.87
C LEU A 24 3.89 -12.10 0.02
N LYS A 25 5.13 -12.59 -0.14
CA LYS A 25 5.50 -13.77 -0.95
C LYS A 25 4.97 -13.70 -2.37
N VAL A 26 5.08 -12.54 -3.00
CA VAL A 26 4.70 -12.29 -4.40
C VAL A 26 5.88 -11.72 -5.19
N SER A 27 5.75 -11.62 -6.52
CA SER A 27 6.76 -10.95 -7.34
C SER A 27 6.69 -9.42 -7.23
N GLU A 28 7.80 -8.72 -7.44
CA GLU A 28 7.82 -7.25 -7.51
C GLU A 28 6.85 -6.73 -8.58
N VAL A 29 6.75 -7.43 -9.71
CA VAL A 29 5.80 -7.11 -10.80
C VAL A 29 4.36 -7.12 -10.29
N TRP A 30 4.00 -8.05 -9.40
CA TRP A 30 2.67 -8.10 -8.81
C TRP A 30 2.42 -6.92 -7.86
N ILE A 31 3.44 -6.48 -7.12
CA ILE A 31 3.38 -5.26 -6.30
C ILE A 31 3.16 -4.02 -7.18
N ILE A 32 3.92 -3.87 -8.27
CA ILE A 32 3.76 -2.76 -9.23
C ILE A 32 2.32 -2.73 -9.77
N LYS A 33 1.80 -3.87 -10.21
CA LYS A 33 0.40 -3.99 -10.68
C LYS A 33 -0.60 -3.64 -9.58
N SER A 34 -0.33 -4.05 -8.34
CA SER A 34 -1.19 -3.76 -7.19
C SER A 34 -1.20 -2.27 -6.83
N ILE A 35 -0.06 -1.58 -6.93
CA ILE A 35 0.06 -0.12 -6.76
C ILE A 35 -0.74 0.61 -7.83
N GLN A 36 -0.58 0.20 -9.10
CA GLN A 36 -1.29 0.82 -10.24
C GLN A 36 -2.80 0.69 -10.13
N LYS A 37 -3.30 -0.49 -9.73
CA LYS A 37 -4.75 -0.73 -9.62
C LYS A 37 -5.36 -0.19 -8.32
N ASN A 38 -4.60 -0.20 -7.23
CA ASN A 38 -5.04 0.21 -5.89
C ASN A 38 -6.45 -0.29 -5.51
N HIS A 39 -6.66 -1.61 -5.64
CA HIS A 39 -7.95 -2.24 -5.38
C HIS A 39 -8.40 -2.08 -3.93
N GLU A 40 -9.71 -1.92 -3.74
CA GLU A 40 -10.31 -2.01 -2.41
C GLU A 40 -10.07 -3.39 -1.81
N ASN A 41 -9.63 -3.41 -0.56
CA ASN A 41 -9.23 -4.60 0.21
C ASN A 41 -8.19 -5.46 -0.54
N GLY A 42 -7.38 -4.82 -1.39
CA GLY A 42 -6.33 -5.48 -2.17
C GLY A 42 -5.15 -5.94 -1.31
N LEU A 43 -4.19 -6.62 -1.95
CA LEU A 43 -3.01 -7.20 -1.31
C LEU A 43 -2.25 -6.21 -0.40
N LEU A 44 -2.16 -4.94 -0.81
CA LEU A 44 -1.43 -3.90 -0.10
C LEU A 44 -2.15 -3.38 1.16
N THR A 45 -3.41 -3.76 1.37
CA THR A 45 -4.20 -3.40 2.57
C THR A 45 -4.14 -4.46 3.66
N LYS A 46 -3.44 -5.58 3.43
CA LYS A 46 -3.22 -6.61 4.45
C LYS A 46 -2.33 -6.08 5.57
N ALA A 47 -2.51 -6.60 6.79
CA ALA A 47 -1.72 -6.20 7.95
C ALA A 47 -0.20 -6.24 7.69
N ALA A 48 0.31 -7.33 7.13
CA ALA A 48 1.72 -7.47 6.78
C ALA A 48 2.22 -6.38 5.80
N ALA A 49 1.39 -6.00 4.82
CA ALA A 49 1.73 -4.90 3.91
C ALA A 49 1.77 -3.57 4.66
N ILE A 50 0.78 -3.31 5.53
CA ILE A 50 0.69 -2.09 6.33
C ILE A 50 1.91 -1.96 7.26
N GLU A 51 2.36 -3.05 7.88
CA GLU A 51 3.55 -3.06 8.73
C GLU A 51 4.81 -2.69 7.94
N VAL A 52 5.00 -3.25 6.74
CA VAL A 52 6.10 -2.88 5.85
C VAL A 52 6.04 -1.40 5.47
N ILE A 53 4.84 -0.89 5.16
CA ILE A 53 4.66 0.52 4.79
C ILE A 53 4.98 1.41 6.00
N LYS A 54 4.50 1.10 7.20
CA LYS A 54 4.83 1.85 8.42
C LYS A 54 6.32 1.79 8.78
N ALA A 55 6.98 0.67 8.51
CA ALA A 55 8.41 0.51 8.81
C ALA A 55 9.31 1.29 7.84
N ASN A 56 8.86 1.48 6.59
CA ASN A 56 9.66 2.13 5.54
C ASN A 56 9.18 3.56 5.22
N THR A 57 8.04 3.98 5.76
CA THR A 57 7.47 5.32 5.59
C THR A 57 7.14 5.89 6.97
N LYS A 58 7.16 7.22 7.13
CA LYS A 58 6.74 7.86 8.39
C LYS A 58 5.22 8.01 8.52
N LEU A 59 4.45 7.23 7.75
CA LEU A 59 2.99 7.35 7.68
C LEU A 59 2.31 6.56 8.80
N LYS A 60 1.28 7.15 9.38
CA LYS A 60 0.37 6.43 10.29
C LYS A 60 -0.63 5.58 9.49
N GLU A 61 -1.21 4.57 10.10
CA GLU A 61 -2.21 3.70 9.42
C GLU A 61 -3.36 4.48 8.79
N VAL A 62 -3.84 5.52 9.48
CA VAL A 62 -4.89 6.44 9.01
C VAL A 62 -4.47 7.25 7.79
N GLU A 63 -3.17 7.44 7.56
CA GLU A 63 -2.62 8.08 6.36
C GLU A 63 -2.33 7.07 5.27
N ILE A 64 -2.12 5.79 5.62
CA ILE A 64 -1.86 4.70 4.69
C ILE A 64 -3.17 4.26 4.03
N LEU A 65 -4.22 4.05 4.83
CA LEU A 65 -5.50 3.54 4.36
C LEU A 65 -6.50 4.68 4.16
N GLU A 66 -7.00 4.81 2.94
CA GLU A 66 -8.18 5.59 2.65
C GLU A 66 -9.41 4.70 2.91
N THR A 67 -10.07 4.92 4.05
CA THR A 67 -11.46 4.49 4.25
C THR A 67 -12.33 5.39 3.39
N GLY A 68 -12.93 4.85 2.33
CA GLY A 68 -13.78 5.59 1.41
C GLY A 68 -15.00 6.20 2.09
N LYS A 69 -14.81 7.32 2.82
CA LYS A 69 -15.89 8.27 3.04
C LYS A 69 -16.04 9.01 1.72
N LYS A 70 -16.97 8.54 0.90
CA LYS A 70 -17.69 9.43 -0.02
C LYS A 70 -18.31 10.51 0.87
N ILE A 71 -17.65 11.66 0.98
CA ILE A 71 -18.36 12.87 1.42
C ILE A 71 -19.21 13.21 0.21
N ILE A 72 -20.47 12.79 0.29
CA ILE A 72 -21.52 13.22 -0.61
C ILE A 72 -21.71 14.69 -0.27
N ALA A 73 -21.22 15.57 -1.13
CA ALA A 73 -21.55 17.00 -1.09
C ALA A 73 -22.78 17.21 -1.97
#